data_AF-A0A3Q8SN83-F1
#
_entry.id   AF-A0A3Q8SN83-F1
#
_cell.length_a   1.000
_cell.length_b   1.000
_cell.length_c   1.000
_cell.angle_alpha   90.00
_cell.angle_beta   90.00
_cell.angle_gamma   90.00
#
_symmetry.space_group_name_H-M   'P 1'
#
loop_
_entity.id
_entity.type
_entity.pdbx_description
1 polymer ?
#
loop_
_entity_poly.entity_id
_entity_poly.type
_entity_poly.pdbx_seq_one_letter_code
_entity_poly.pdbx_strand_id
1 'polypeptide(L)'
;MILAYGLFIFGRNNVILMDLGLALFNINFAQLVTVLTLTDAIEYGQLKSGQRNEAVVLAVRPMVDKFTGAISNALVGYVAIAAGMTGSATAADMTSHDISIFNIMALYVPLILAVLAIIIFISKVTLSEKKHAQVVEELKSKLAQGKIEDGNLPAANVKSTAIYAPADGKLMTMSEVIDENGKTFPGKGFAIDPSSGQIFATFDGKIKFTFGTKHAFEIVTENGLQVIVHVGLGTVNLRGEGFESYYDDGQIVKKGELLLEFDRDLALKNGYKDTIVIFYTQPGRVEKMSKISAGKVVEHGQKVVEVKFK
;
A
#
# COMPACT_ATOMS: atom_id res chain seq x y z
N MET A 1 -18.64 -13.76 -9.89
CA MET A 1 -19.97 -13.14 -9.62
C MET A 1 -20.90 -13.03 -10.85
N ILE A 2 -20.65 -12.23 -11.89
CA ILE A 2 -21.61 -12.10 -13.05
C ILE A 2 -21.89 -13.45 -13.73
N LEU A 3 -20.83 -14.23 -13.98
CA LEU A 3 -20.97 -15.59 -14.52
C LEU A 3 -21.83 -16.50 -13.62
N ALA A 4 -21.74 -16.35 -12.29
CA ALA A 4 -22.56 -17.11 -11.35
C ALA A 4 -24.04 -16.75 -11.47
N TYR A 5 -24.38 -15.46 -11.56
CA TYR A 5 -25.76 -15.04 -11.85
C TYR A 5 -26.26 -15.57 -13.19
N GLY A 6 -25.40 -15.60 -14.23
CA GLY A 6 -25.73 -16.24 -15.51
C GLY A 6 -26.06 -17.73 -15.32
N LEU A 7 -25.25 -18.46 -14.55
CA LEU A 7 -25.52 -19.86 -14.23
C LEU A 7 -26.83 -20.02 -13.44
N PHE A 8 -27.11 -19.19 -12.44
CA PHE A 8 -28.37 -19.23 -11.69
C PHE A 8 -29.61 -19.00 -12.56
N ILE A 9 -29.52 -18.07 -13.52
CA ILE A 9 -30.65 -17.72 -14.39
C ILE A 9 -30.89 -18.80 -15.45
N PHE A 10 -29.84 -19.28 -16.12
CA PHE A 10 -29.98 -20.21 -17.25
C PHE A 10 -29.86 -21.70 -16.87
N GLY A 11 -29.21 -22.00 -15.75
CA GLY A 11 -28.92 -23.36 -15.29
C GLY A 11 -29.93 -23.93 -14.28
N ARG A 12 -31.06 -23.25 -14.03
CA ARG A 12 -32.04 -23.56 -12.96
C ARG A 12 -32.49 -25.02 -12.85
N ASN A 13 -32.50 -25.76 -13.97
CA ASN A 13 -32.98 -27.14 -14.01
C ASN A 13 -31.86 -28.18 -13.80
N ASN A 14 -30.60 -27.74 -13.64
CA ASN A 14 -29.44 -28.60 -13.49
C ASN A 14 -28.71 -28.28 -12.18
N VAL A 15 -28.81 -29.18 -11.21
CA VAL A 15 -28.18 -29.04 -9.89
C VAL A 15 -26.66 -28.83 -9.99
N ILE A 16 -25.99 -29.50 -10.93
CA ILE A 16 -24.53 -29.36 -11.11
C ILE A 16 -24.17 -27.92 -11.55
N LEU A 17 -24.98 -27.31 -12.42
CA LEU A 17 -24.77 -25.90 -12.82
C LEU A 17 -25.09 -24.94 -11.69
N MET A 18 -26.03 -25.27 -10.80
CA MET A 18 -26.31 -24.47 -9.60
C MET A 18 -25.13 -24.53 -8.62
N ASP A 19 -24.57 -25.71 -8.37
CA ASP A 19 -23.41 -25.89 -7.48
C ASP A 19 -22.17 -25.16 -8.03
N LEU A 20 -21.94 -25.25 -9.34
CA LEU A 20 -20.89 -24.48 -10.01
C LEU A 20 -21.14 -22.97 -9.89
N GLY A 21 -22.39 -22.53 -10.04
CA GLY A 21 -22.80 -21.15 -9.81
C GLY A 21 -22.46 -20.68 -8.40
N LEU A 22 -22.79 -21.47 -7.37
CA LEU A 22 -22.48 -21.18 -5.98
C LEU A 22 -20.96 -21.06 -5.74
N ALA A 23 -20.18 -21.98 -6.31
CA ALA A 23 -18.72 -21.93 -6.23
C ALA A 23 -18.17 -20.64 -6.85
N LEU A 24 -18.64 -20.26 -8.05
CA LEU A 24 -18.23 -19.02 -8.75
C LEU A 24 -18.77 -17.75 -8.09
N PHE A 25 -19.83 -17.85 -7.30
CA PHE A 25 -20.40 -16.72 -6.56
C PHE A 25 -19.51 -16.35 -5.37
N ASN A 26 -18.95 -17.34 -4.67
CA ASN A 26 -18.04 -17.13 -3.54
C ASN A 26 -16.68 -16.56 -3.95
N ILE A 27 -16.29 -16.68 -5.21
CA ILE A 27 -15.08 -16.03 -5.74
C ILE A 27 -15.40 -14.57 -6.06
N ASN A 28 -15.15 -13.68 -5.09
CA ASN A 28 -15.39 -12.24 -5.22
C ASN A 28 -14.10 -11.41 -5.16
N PHE A 29 -13.68 -10.89 -6.32
CA PHE A 29 -12.51 -10.00 -6.43
C PHE A 29 -12.83 -8.53 -6.17
N ALA A 30 -14.10 -8.12 -6.19
CA ALA A 30 -14.47 -6.70 -6.07
C ALA A 30 -14.11 -6.14 -4.69
N GLN A 31 -14.30 -6.93 -3.63
CA GLN A 31 -13.91 -6.53 -2.27
C GLN A 31 -12.39 -6.38 -2.16
N LEU A 32 -11.63 -7.33 -2.71
CA LEU A 32 -10.17 -7.27 -2.72
C LEU A 32 -9.66 -6.00 -3.43
N VAL A 33 -10.17 -5.72 -4.63
CA VAL A 33 -9.80 -4.53 -5.41
C VAL A 33 -10.14 -3.24 -4.64
N THR A 34 -11.29 -3.19 -3.98
CA THR A 34 -11.70 -2.03 -3.17
C THR A 34 -10.76 -1.82 -1.98
N VAL A 35 -10.41 -2.90 -1.27
CA VAL A 35 -9.49 -2.85 -0.12
C VAL A 35 -8.08 -2.42 -0.53
N LEU A 36 -7.57 -2.95 -1.65
CA LEU A 36 -6.28 -2.54 -2.20
C LEU A 36 -6.30 -1.07 -2.61
N THR A 37 -7.37 -0.61 -3.27
CA THR A 37 -7.53 0.80 -3.68
C THR A 37 -7.60 1.73 -2.46
N LEU A 38 -8.25 1.32 -1.37
CA LEU A 38 -8.26 2.08 -0.11
C LEU A 38 -6.84 2.20 0.46
N THR A 39 -6.07 1.12 0.42
CA THR A 39 -4.68 1.13 0.91
C THR A 39 -3.81 2.05 0.05
N ASP A 40 -3.88 1.94 -1.27
CA ASP A 40 -3.17 2.81 -2.23
C ASP A 40 -3.59 4.30 -2.07
N ALA A 41 -4.78 4.58 -1.53
CA ALA A 41 -5.26 5.94 -1.30
C ALA A 41 -4.59 6.62 -0.10
N ILE A 42 -3.88 5.89 0.77
CA ILE A 42 -3.15 6.46 1.91
C ILE A 42 -2.06 7.41 1.40
N GLU A 43 -1.24 6.96 0.45
CA GLU A 43 -0.17 7.76 -0.15
C GLU A 43 -0.75 8.96 -0.92
N TYR A 44 -1.87 8.78 -1.62
CA TYR A 44 -2.58 9.88 -2.28
C TYR A 44 -3.07 10.93 -1.27
N GLY A 45 -3.66 10.47 -0.15
CA GLY A 45 -4.12 11.34 0.93
C GLY A 45 -2.96 12.13 1.56
N GLN A 46 -1.82 11.49 1.79
CA GLN A 46 -0.61 12.13 2.29
C GLN A 46 -0.06 13.15 1.30
N LEU A 47 -0.04 12.84 -0.01
CA LEU A 47 0.39 13.77 -1.05
C LEU A 47 -0.47 15.05 -1.11
N LYS A 48 -1.77 14.94 -0.83
CA LYS A 48 -2.71 16.08 -0.89
C LYS A 48 -2.82 16.86 0.40
N SER A 49 -2.85 16.18 1.55
CA SER A 49 -3.07 16.81 2.85
C SER A 49 -1.77 17.09 3.62
N GLY A 50 -0.66 16.47 3.21
CA GLY A 50 0.61 16.47 3.94
C GLY A 50 0.64 15.53 5.15
N GLN A 51 -0.51 15.03 5.60
CA GLN A 51 -0.64 14.12 6.74
C GLN A 51 -0.96 12.70 6.28
N ARG A 52 -0.24 11.72 6.83
CA ARG A 52 -0.50 10.31 6.59
C ARG A 52 -1.60 9.81 7.55
N ASN A 53 -2.76 9.46 7.02
CA ASN A 53 -3.96 9.11 7.80
C ASN A 53 -4.37 7.65 7.61
N GLU A 54 -3.50 6.71 7.97
CA GLU A 54 -3.76 5.27 7.78
C GLU A 54 -4.98 4.80 8.57
N ALA A 55 -5.06 5.16 9.85
CA ALA A 55 -6.15 4.72 10.72
C ALA A 55 -7.52 5.15 10.21
N VAL A 56 -7.63 6.38 9.68
CA VAL A 56 -8.88 6.90 9.12
C VAL A 56 -9.27 6.11 7.87
N VAL A 57 -8.31 5.88 6.97
CA VAL A 57 -8.55 5.15 5.72
C VAL A 57 -8.90 3.68 5.99
N LEU A 58 -8.19 3.03 6.90
CA LEU A 58 -8.43 1.63 7.28
C LEU A 58 -9.72 1.46 8.08
N ALA A 59 -10.16 2.46 8.85
CA ALA A 59 -11.43 2.42 9.57
C ALA A 59 -12.65 2.44 8.62
N VAL A 60 -12.51 2.95 7.40
CA VAL A 60 -13.58 2.92 6.38
C VAL A 60 -13.91 1.48 6.00
N ARG A 61 -12.94 0.55 5.99
CA ARG A 61 -13.16 -0.85 5.62
C ARG A 61 -14.21 -1.57 6.49
N PRO A 62 -14.03 -1.72 7.81
CA PRO A 62 -15.02 -2.40 8.65
C PRO A 62 -16.36 -1.66 8.67
N MET A 63 -16.36 -0.34 8.47
CA MET A 63 -17.59 0.43 8.32
C MET A 63 -18.36 0.01 7.06
N VAL A 64 -17.68 -0.04 5.91
CA VAL A 64 -18.27 -0.49 4.64
C VAL A 64 -18.72 -1.94 4.72
N ASP A 65 -17.91 -2.84 5.30
CA ASP A 65 -18.26 -4.26 5.43
C ASP A 65 -19.52 -4.46 6.31
N LYS A 66 -19.60 -3.78 7.46
CA LYS A 66 -20.79 -3.85 8.34
C LYS A 66 -22.02 -3.23 7.71
N PHE A 67 -21.86 -2.07 7.05
CA PHE A 67 -22.96 -1.37 6.42
C PHE A 67 -23.54 -2.16 5.24
N THR A 68 -22.68 -2.68 4.36
CA THR A 68 -23.10 -3.51 3.23
C THR A 68 -23.72 -4.84 3.69
N GLY A 69 -23.17 -5.47 4.73
CA GLY A 69 -23.73 -6.66 5.35
C GLY A 69 -25.13 -6.43 5.94
N ALA A 70 -25.32 -5.31 6.66
CA ALA A 70 -26.62 -4.96 7.24
C ALA A 70 -27.69 -4.73 6.16
N ILE A 71 -27.35 -3.96 5.10
CA ILE A 71 -28.25 -3.73 3.97
C ILE A 71 -28.56 -5.05 3.25
N SER A 72 -27.54 -5.88 2.99
CA SER A 72 -27.73 -7.16 2.31
C SER A 72 -28.67 -8.09 3.08
N ASN A 73 -28.48 -8.23 4.40
CA ASN A 73 -29.34 -9.07 5.24
C ASN A 73 -30.78 -8.54 5.29
N ALA A 74 -30.96 -7.21 5.38
CA ALA A 74 -32.29 -6.60 5.34
C ALA A 74 -33.01 -6.88 4.01
N LEU A 75 -32.29 -6.75 2.88
CA LEU A 75 -32.84 -7.04 1.55
C LEU A 75 -33.17 -8.52 1.39
N VAL A 76 -32.30 -9.44 1.79
CA VAL A 76 -32.56 -10.89 1.70
C VAL A 76 -33.78 -11.29 2.53
N GLY A 77 -33.90 -10.77 3.76
CA GLY A 77 -35.07 -11.00 4.61
C GLY A 77 -36.36 -10.47 3.98
N TYR A 78 -36.32 -9.27 3.42
CA TYR A 78 -37.46 -8.70 2.69
C TYR A 78 -37.85 -9.55 1.47
N VAL A 79 -36.89 -9.99 0.67
CA VAL A 79 -37.14 -10.81 -0.53
C VAL A 79 -37.76 -12.15 -0.16
N ALA A 80 -37.29 -12.80 0.91
CA ALA A 80 -37.89 -14.05 1.39
C ALA A 80 -39.36 -13.87 1.79
N ILE A 81 -39.69 -12.79 2.51
CA ILE A 81 -41.08 -12.47 2.88
C ILE A 81 -41.92 -12.15 1.65
N ALA A 82 -41.40 -11.32 0.73
CA ALA A 82 -42.10 -10.92 -0.49
C ALA A 82 -42.33 -12.08 -1.47
N ALA A 83 -41.46 -13.10 -1.45
CA ALA A 83 -41.60 -14.33 -2.23
C ALA A 83 -42.37 -15.43 -1.48
N GLY A 84 -43.08 -15.11 -0.39
CA GLY A 84 -43.93 -16.07 0.33
C GLY A 84 -43.18 -17.17 1.09
N MET A 85 -41.85 -17.07 1.24
CA MET A 85 -40.99 -18.05 1.93
C MET A 85 -41.08 -17.87 3.46
N THR A 86 -42.29 -17.98 4.01
CA THR A 86 -42.56 -17.73 5.44
C THR A 86 -43.13 -18.97 6.15
N GLY A 87 -42.79 -19.15 7.43
CA GLY A 87 -43.36 -20.20 8.27
C GLY A 87 -42.98 -21.62 7.82
N SER A 88 -43.99 -22.42 7.45
CA SER A 88 -43.85 -23.81 7.01
C SER A 88 -43.93 -24.00 5.49
N ALA A 89 -43.90 -22.92 4.72
CA ALA A 89 -44.00 -22.98 3.25
C ALA A 89 -42.85 -23.81 2.65
N THR A 90 -43.21 -24.74 1.78
CA THR A 90 -42.27 -25.57 1.02
C THR A 90 -42.17 -25.08 -0.42
N ALA A 91 -41.18 -25.59 -1.17
CA ALA A 91 -41.03 -25.25 -2.59
C ALA A 91 -42.28 -25.59 -3.44
N ALA A 92 -43.12 -26.52 -2.99
CA ALA A 92 -44.36 -26.89 -3.65
C ALA A 92 -45.51 -25.87 -3.42
N ASP A 93 -45.40 -25.05 -2.37
CA ASP A 93 -46.41 -24.04 -2.01
C ASP A 93 -46.18 -22.70 -2.71
N MET A 94 -45.04 -22.55 -3.41
CA MET A 94 -44.69 -21.31 -4.11
C MET A 94 -45.49 -21.14 -5.39
N THR A 95 -46.18 -20.01 -5.52
CA THR A 95 -46.91 -19.69 -6.75
C THR A 95 -45.96 -19.19 -7.84
N SER A 96 -46.41 -19.20 -9.10
CA SER A 96 -45.68 -18.61 -10.22
C SER A 96 -45.38 -17.11 -10.00
N HIS A 97 -46.22 -16.41 -9.25
CA HIS A 97 -46.02 -15.01 -8.90
C HIS A 97 -44.85 -14.86 -7.92
N ASP A 98 -44.81 -15.69 -6.88
CA ASP A 98 -43.76 -15.69 -5.85
C ASP A 98 -42.38 -16.00 -6.44
N ILE A 99 -42.33 -17.00 -7.34
CA ILE A 99 -41.11 -17.36 -8.07
C ILE A 99 -40.64 -16.20 -8.95
N SER A 100 -41.57 -15.45 -9.57
CA SER A 100 -41.22 -14.27 -10.37
C SER A 100 -40.65 -13.14 -9.51
N ILE A 101 -41.27 -12.85 -8.36
CA ILE A 101 -40.77 -11.86 -7.39
C ILE A 101 -39.36 -12.24 -6.93
N PHE A 102 -39.15 -13.50 -6.55
CA PHE A 102 -37.84 -14.00 -6.16
C PHE A 102 -36.81 -13.81 -7.28
N ASN A 103 -37.11 -14.23 -8.51
CA ASN A 103 -36.16 -14.11 -9.62
C ASN A 103 -35.80 -12.65 -9.93
N ILE A 104 -36.78 -11.75 -9.93
CA ILE A 104 -36.54 -10.33 -10.18
C ILE A 104 -35.65 -9.75 -9.08
N MET A 105 -36.01 -9.96 -7.81
CA MET A 105 -35.38 -9.29 -6.68
C MET A 105 -34.07 -9.94 -6.22
N ALA A 106 -33.95 -11.27 -6.33
CA ALA A 106 -32.77 -12.01 -5.90
C ALA A 106 -31.75 -12.25 -7.02
N LEU A 107 -32.18 -12.29 -8.29
CA LEU A 107 -31.28 -12.60 -9.42
C LEU A 107 -31.05 -11.41 -10.36
N TYR A 108 -32.12 -10.84 -10.94
CA TYR A 108 -31.96 -9.82 -11.98
C TYR A 108 -31.55 -8.45 -11.44
N VAL A 109 -32.22 -7.94 -10.39
CA VAL A 109 -31.89 -6.63 -9.79
C VAL A 109 -30.45 -6.60 -9.26
N PRO A 110 -29.97 -7.60 -8.48
CA PRO A 110 -28.58 -7.62 -8.02
C PRO A 110 -27.57 -7.72 -9.16
N LEU A 111 -27.88 -8.45 -10.22
CA LEU A 111 -27.02 -8.52 -11.42
C LEU A 111 -26.89 -7.15 -12.09
N ILE A 112 -27.99 -6.42 -12.27
CA ILE A 112 -27.99 -5.07 -12.85
C ILE A 112 -27.17 -4.12 -11.97
N LEU A 113 -27.41 -4.13 -10.66
CA LEU A 113 -26.66 -3.30 -9.71
C LEU A 113 -25.17 -3.63 -9.69
N ALA A 114 -24.79 -4.91 -9.81
CA ALA A 114 -23.39 -5.33 -9.90
C ALA A 114 -22.72 -4.80 -11.17
N VAL A 115 -23.40 -4.86 -12.32
CA VAL A 115 -22.87 -4.30 -13.58
C VAL A 115 -22.74 -2.77 -13.48
N LEU A 116 -23.75 -2.09 -12.94
CA LEU A 116 -23.70 -0.64 -12.72
C LEU A 116 -22.57 -0.25 -11.75
N ALA A 117 -22.37 -1.01 -10.68
CA ALA A 117 -21.28 -0.77 -9.73
C ALA A 117 -19.91 -0.88 -10.40
N ILE A 118 -19.70 -1.86 -11.29
CA ILE A 118 -18.46 -1.99 -12.07
C ILE A 118 -18.27 -0.79 -13.01
N ILE A 119 -19.31 -0.36 -13.72
CA ILE A 119 -19.24 0.81 -14.61
C ILE A 119 -18.86 2.06 -13.82
N ILE A 120 -19.50 2.28 -12.66
CA ILE A 120 -19.19 3.40 -11.77
C ILE A 120 -17.76 3.30 -11.27
N PHE A 121 -17.33 2.12 -10.81
CA PHE A 121 -15.99 1.89 -10.31
C PHE A 121 -14.93 2.24 -11.36
N ILE A 122 -15.03 1.67 -12.56
CA ILE A 122 -14.08 1.93 -13.65
C ILE A 122 -14.09 3.41 -14.06
N SER A 123 -15.25 4.06 -14.03
CA SER A 123 -15.38 5.46 -14.46
C SER A 123 -14.93 6.48 -13.40
N LYS A 124 -15.12 6.18 -12.11
CA LYS A 124 -14.88 7.13 -11.00
C LYS A 124 -13.58 6.87 -10.25
N VAL A 125 -13.16 5.61 -10.12
CA VAL A 125 -11.92 5.27 -9.42
C VAL A 125 -10.76 5.49 -10.37
N THR A 126 -9.98 6.53 -10.08
CA THR A 126 -8.91 6.99 -10.96
C THR A 126 -7.55 6.40 -10.60
N LEU A 127 -7.42 5.78 -9.42
CA LEU A 127 -6.18 5.25 -8.86
C LEU A 127 -5.86 3.88 -9.46
N SER A 128 -5.42 3.87 -10.72
CA SER A 128 -4.84 2.67 -11.34
C SER A 128 -3.43 2.44 -10.83
N GLU A 129 -2.87 1.26 -11.11
CA GLU A 129 -1.51 0.89 -10.67
C GLU A 129 -0.46 1.91 -11.10
N LYS A 130 -0.54 2.36 -12.36
CA LYS A 130 0.35 3.39 -12.92
C LYS A 130 0.19 4.72 -12.20
N LYS A 131 -1.04 5.11 -11.84
CA LYS A 131 -1.27 6.35 -11.08
C LYS A 131 -0.79 6.23 -9.65
N HIS A 132 -0.96 5.08 -9.01
CA HIS A 132 -0.41 4.83 -7.68
C HIS A 132 1.11 4.97 -7.68
N ALA A 133 1.82 4.33 -8.64
CA ALA A 133 3.26 4.50 -8.78
C ALA A 133 3.66 5.97 -8.95
N GLN A 134 2.97 6.72 -9.82
CA GLN A 134 3.21 8.16 -10.01
C GLN A 134 2.99 8.98 -8.72
N VAL A 135 1.92 8.69 -7.98
CA VAL A 135 1.60 9.33 -6.70
C VAL A 135 2.71 9.08 -5.68
N VAL A 136 3.21 7.84 -5.59
CA VAL A 136 4.30 7.47 -4.68
C VAL A 136 5.59 8.20 -5.05
N GLU A 137 5.97 8.23 -6.33
CA GLU A 137 7.16 8.96 -6.77
C GLU A 137 7.05 10.47 -6.51
N GLU A 138 5.89 11.08 -6.79
CA GLU A 138 5.66 12.49 -6.52
C GLU A 138 5.74 12.79 -5.01
N LEU A 139 5.15 11.92 -4.18
CA LEU A 139 5.18 12.04 -2.73
C LEU A 139 6.61 11.97 -2.20
N LYS A 140 7.39 10.96 -2.62
CA LYS A 140 8.81 10.83 -2.24
C LYS A 140 9.61 12.05 -2.65
N SER A 141 9.42 12.54 -3.87
CA SER A 141 10.10 13.73 -4.38
C SER A 141 9.77 14.98 -3.56
N LYS A 142 8.51 15.18 -3.17
CA LYS A 142 8.10 16.31 -2.31
C LYS A 142 8.63 16.19 -0.89
N LEU A 143 8.66 15.00 -0.32
CA LEU A 143 9.26 14.73 0.99
C LEU A 143 10.77 15.01 0.97
N ALA A 144 11.48 14.53 -0.06
CA ALA A 144 12.92 14.77 -0.19
C ALA A 144 13.28 16.25 -0.40
N GLN A 145 12.34 17.05 -0.92
CA GLN A 145 12.45 18.50 -1.06
C GLN A 145 11.99 19.28 0.18
N GLY A 146 11.41 18.62 1.20
CA GLY A 146 10.83 19.28 2.36
C GLY A 146 9.57 20.10 2.07
N LYS A 147 8.84 19.77 0.99
CA LYS A 147 7.58 20.45 0.63
C LYS A 147 6.37 19.92 1.40
N ILE A 148 6.54 18.77 2.06
CA ILE A 148 5.56 18.15 2.95
C ILE A 148 6.27 18.02 4.29
N GLU A 149 5.96 18.91 5.22
CA GLU A 149 6.49 18.87 6.58
C GLU A 149 5.43 18.29 7.52
N ASP A 150 5.84 17.33 8.34
CA ASP A 150 5.02 16.80 9.40
C ASP A 150 4.96 17.83 10.55
N GLY A 151 3.76 18.32 10.88
CA GLY A 151 3.55 19.45 11.78
C GLY A 151 3.89 19.20 13.26
N ASN A 152 4.35 18.00 13.61
CA ASN A 152 4.68 17.61 14.98
C ASN A 152 6.20 17.60 15.22
N LEU A 153 6.82 18.77 15.15
CA LEU A 153 8.27 18.94 15.31
C LEU A 153 8.63 19.22 16.78
N PRO A 154 9.56 18.46 17.39
CA PRO A 154 10.09 18.80 18.70
C PRO A 154 10.89 20.12 18.65
N ALA A 155 10.91 20.84 19.77
CA ALA A 155 11.52 22.17 19.88
C ALA A 155 12.97 22.26 19.37
N ALA A 156 13.28 23.39 18.73
CA ALA A 156 14.52 23.69 18.01
C ALA A 156 15.74 23.80 18.92
N ASN A 157 16.36 22.67 19.21
CA ASN A 157 17.74 22.60 19.70
C ASN A 157 18.59 21.91 18.65
N VAL A 158 19.81 22.40 18.41
CA VAL A 158 20.74 21.77 17.48
C VAL A 158 21.14 20.40 18.04
N LYS A 159 20.86 19.35 17.28
CA LYS A 159 21.19 17.96 17.61
C LYS A 159 22.17 17.40 16.58
N SER A 160 22.93 16.39 16.99
CA SER A 160 23.82 15.62 16.11
C SER A 160 23.41 14.15 16.13
N THR A 161 23.26 13.54 14.95
CA THR A 161 23.02 12.10 14.82
C THR A 161 23.98 11.50 13.80
N ALA A 162 24.61 10.39 14.18
CA ALA A 162 25.38 9.56 13.27
C ALA A 162 24.45 8.58 12.53
N ILE A 163 24.62 8.47 11.22
CA ILE A 163 23.89 7.54 10.36
C ILE A 163 24.86 6.49 9.86
N TYR A 164 24.42 5.24 9.96
CA TYR A 164 25.18 4.06 9.60
C TYR A 164 24.64 3.46 8.30
N ALA A 165 25.49 2.72 7.59
CA ALA A 165 25.12 2.08 6.34
C ALA A 165 23.99 1.06 6.59
N PRO A 166 22.87 1.13 5.84
CA PRO A 166 21.80 0.13 5.95
C PRO A 166 22.13 -1.19 5.26
N ALA A 167 23.13 -1.25 4.38
CA ALA A 167 23.48 -2.44 3.65
C ALA A 167 24.97 -2.44 3.31
N ASP A 168 25.50 -3.63 3.05
CA ASP A 168 26.85 -3.79 2.50
C ASP A 168 26.86 -3.32 1.06
N GLY A 169 27.85 -2.53 0.64
CA GLY A 169 27.94 -2.08 -0.75
C GLY A 169 28.83 -0.88 -0.97
N LYS A 170 28.70 -0.27 -2.14
CA LYS A 170 29.48 0.90 -2.55
C LYS A 170 28.69 2.18 -2.30
N LEU A 171 29.25 3.10 -1.51
CA LEU A 171 28.64 4.40 -1.25
C LEU A 171 28.57 5.25 -2.52
N MET A 172 27.43 5.91 -2.69
CA MET A 172 27.13 6.85 -3.77
C MET A 172 26.65 8.18 -3.18
N THR A 173 27.03 9.28 -3.82
CA THR A 173 26.43 10.58 -3.56
C THR A 173 25.06 10.68 -4.23
N MET A 174 24.18 11.53 -3.71
CA MET A 174 22.86 11.78 -4.32
C MET A 174 22.96 12.24 -5.79
N SER A 175 24.06 12.92 -6.17
CA SER A 175 24.29 13.37 -7.54
C SER A 175 24.51 12.24 -8.54
N GLU A 176 24.96 11.07 -8.09
CA GLU A 176 25.18 9.88 -8.91
C GLU A 176 23.91 9.04 -9.07
N VAL A 177 22.89 9.29 -8.24
CA VAL A 177 21.63 8.55 -8.26
C VAL A 177 20.71 9.16 -9.32
N ILE A 178 20.45 8.37 -10.35
CA ILE A 178 19.50 8.73 -11.41
C ILE A 178 18.20 7.98 -11.19
N ASP A 179 17.13 8.75 -10.95
CA ASP A 179 15.76 8.26 -10.77
C ASP A 179 15.19 7.62 -12.05
N GLU A 180 13.99 7.05 -11.95
CA GLU A 180 13.30 6.42 -13.09
C GLU A 180 13.05 7.36 -14.27
N ASN A 181 12.99 8.67 -14.02
CA ASN A 181 12.73 9.69 -15.03
C ASN A 181 14.02 10.22 -15.68
N GLY A 182 15.17 9.62 -15.38
CA GLY A 182 16.46 10.06 -15.90
C GLY A 182 16.99 11.34 -15.24
N LYS A 183 16.41 11.76 -14.12
CA LYS A 183 16.84 12.96 -13.37
C LYS A 183 17.64 12.55 -12.14
N THR A 184 18.48 13.46 -11.67
CA THR A 184 19.15 13.28 -10.38
C THR A 184 18.13 13.21 -9.26
N PHE A 185 18.28 12.24 -8.35
CA PHE A 185 17.38 12.06 -7.23
C PHE A 185 17.32 13.33 -6.36
N PRO A 186 16.13 13.90 -6.10
CA PRO A 186 16.02 15.14 -5.37
C PRO A 186 16.30 14.95 -3.87
N GLY A 187 16.91 15.94 -3.23
CA GLY A 187 17.04 15.99 -1.77
C GLY A 187 18.46 15.79 -1.23
N LYS A 188 18.55 15.73 0.10
CA LYS A 188 19.80 15.55 0.84
C LYS A 188 19.85 14.12 1.39
N GLY A 189 21.01 13.48 1.31
CA GLY A 189 21.14 12.07 1.68
C GLY A 189 22.40 11.42 1.11
N PHE A 190 22.35 10.10 0.99
CA PHE A 190 23.32 9.28 0.27
C PHE A 190 22.62 8.05 -0.31
N ALA A 191 23.32 7.31 -1.16
CA ALA A 191 22.86 6.03 -1.65
C ALA A 191 23.93 4.96 -1.53
N ILE A 192 23.51 3.70 -1.66
CA ILE A 192 24.37 2.53 -1.66
C ILE A 192 23.99 1.70 -2.89
N ASP A 193 24.99 1.33 -3.67
CA ASP A 193 24.92 0.23 -4.62
C ASP A 193 25.19 -1.07 -3.84
N PRO A 194 24.14 -1.86 -3.50
CA PRO A 194 24.26 -2.91 -2.52
C PRO A 194 25.00 -4.14 -3.06
N SER A 195 25.56 -4.90 -2.15
CA SER A 195 26.11 -6.23 -2.40
C SER A 195 25.23 -7.35 -1.84
N SER A 196 24.29 -7.03 -0.93
CA SER A 196 23.30 -7.94 -0.37
C SER A 196 21.89 -7.35 -0.43
N GLY A 197 20.87 -8.21 -0.38
CA GLY A 197 19.45 -7.81 -0.34
C GLY A 197 18.95 -7.45 1.07
N GLN A 198 19.83 -7.45 2.08
CA GLN A 198 19.47 -7.24 3.47
C GLN A 198 19.63 -5.77 3.85
N ILE A 199 18.57 -5.19 4.42
CA ILE A 199 18.51 -3.81 4.85
C ILE A 199 18.40 -3.77 6.37
N PHE A 200 19.34 -3.10 7.00
CA PHE A 200 19.47 -2.97 8.43
C PHE A 200 19.14 -1.55 8.91
N ALA A 201 18.75 -1.44 10.17
CA ALA A 201 18.47 -0.16 10.80
C ALA A 201 19.73 0.71 10.84
N THR A 202 19.61 1.93 10.28
CA THR A 202 20.72 2.88 10.16
C THR A 202 21.06 3.58 11.48
N PHE A 203 20.20 3.50 12.49
CA PHE A 203 20.36 4.07 13.84
C PHE A 203 19.27 3.52 14.76
N ASP A 204 19.41 3.77 16.06
CA ASP A 204 18.34 3.56 17.04
C ASP A 204 17.19 4.54 16.78
N GLY A 205 15.97 4.03 16.69
CA GLY A 205 14.81 4.86 16.39
C GLY A 205 13.52 4.09 16.35
N LYS A 206 12.52 4.70 15.72
CA LYS A 206 11.17 4.15 15.55
C LYS A 206 10.80 4.14 14.08
N ILE A 207 10.31 3.00 13.59
CA ILE A 207 9.65 2.93 12.28
C ILE A 207 8.38 3.76 12.37
N LYS A 208 8.30 4.84 11.59
CA LYS A 208 7.14 5.73 11.62
C LYS A 208 6.03 5.24 10.71
N PHE A 209 6.37 4.82 9.49
CA PHE A 209 5.45 4.15 8.57
C PHE A 209 6.21 3.44 7.45
N THR A 210 5.51 2.51 6.79
CA THR A 210 5.96 1.81 5.58
C THR A 210 5.05 2.16 4.41
N PHE A 211 5.62 2.35 3.22
CA PHE A 211 4.81 2.53 2.01
C PHE A 211 4.08 1.23 1.65
N GLY A 212 2.86 1.31 1.10
CA GLY A 212 2.01 0.13 0.87
C GLY A 212 2.66 -1.02 0.08
N THR A 213 3.61 -0.72 -0.81
CA THR A 213 4.36 -1.73 -1.60
C THR A 213 5.68 -2.18 -0.96
N LYS A 214 5.92 -1.85 0.32
CA LYS A 214 7.06 -2.26 1.17
C LYS A 214 8.47 -1.85 0.74
N HIS A 215 8.63 -1.32 -0.47
CA HIS A 215 9.90 -0.87 -1.04
C HIS A 215 10.53 0.37 -0.36
N ALA A 216 9.82 1.01 0.58
CA ALA A 216 10.33 2.18 1.30
C ALA A 216 9.66 2.30 2.67
N PHE A 217 10.39 2.86 3.64
CA PHE A 217 9.90 3.14 4.99
C PHE A 217 10.59 4.36 5.60
N GLU A 218 9.90 5.05 6.51
CA GLU A 218 10.44 6.18 7.27
C GLU A 218 10.86 5.74 8.68
N ILE A 219 12.12 5.99 9.06
CA ILE A 219 12.61 5.82 10.43
C ILE A 219 12.88 7.19 11.05
N VAL A 220 12.45 7.36 12.29
CA VAL A 220 12.69 8.56 13.08
C VAL A 220 13.57 8.25 14.28
N THR A 221 14.68 8.97 14.40
CA THR A 221 15.56 8.90 15.57
C THR A 221 14.85 9.42 16.81
N GLU A 222 15.26 9.03 18.01
CA GLU A 222 14.77 9.62 19.27
C GLU A 222 14.93 11.15 19.31
N ASN A 223 15.97 11.65 18.64
CA ASN A 223 16.27 13.07 18.53
C ASN A 223 15.41 13.81 17.49
N GLY A 224 14.60 13.11 16.70
CA GLY A 224 13.63 13.69 15.77
C GLY A 224 14.14 13.95 14.35
N LEU A 225 15.33 13.43 13.98
CA LEU A 225 15.73 13.32 12.57
C LEU A 225 14.88 12.25 11.90
N GLN A 226 14.27 12.60 10.76
CA GLN A 226 13.42 11.73 9.97
C GLN A 226 14.15 11.35 8.66
N VAL A 227 14.19 10.05 8.37
CA VAL A 227 14.93 9.48 7.24
C VAL A 227 14.05 8.45 6.54
N ILE A 228 13.94 8.54 5.22
CA ILE A 228 13.37 7.47 4.41
C ILE A 228 14.51 6.61 3.85
N VAL A 229 14.35 5.29 4.00
CA VAL A 229 15.13 4.28 3.29
C VAL A 229 14.27 3.78 2.13
N HIS A 230 14.72 4.02 0.90
CA HIS A 230 14.04 3.61 -0.32
C HIS A 230 14.89 2.55 -1.02
N VAL A 231 14.32 1.37 -1.21
CA VAL A 231 15.01 0.16 -1.64
C VAL A 231 14.71 -0.10 -3.11
N GLY A 232 15.73 0.11 -3.95
CA GLY A 232 15.63 0.05 -5.39
C GLY A 232 14.91 1.26 -6.00
N LEU A 233 15.12 1.49 -7.29
CA LEU A 233 14.46 2.55 -8.06
C LEU A 233 13.51 1.90 -9.05
N GLY A 234 12.22 2.25 -8.95
CA GLY A 234 11.14 1.66 -9.72
C GLY A 234 10.49 0.42 -9.15
N THR A 235 11.01 -0.05 -8.02
CA THR A 235 10.51 -1.20 -7.27
C THR A 235 9.11 -1.00 -6.68
N VAL A 236 8.55 0.22 -6.67
CA VAL A 236 7.13 0.45 -6.38
C VAL A 236 6.21 -0.39 -7.29
N ASN A 237 6.66 -0.61 -8.53
CA ASN A 237 5.92 -1.37 -9.54
C ASN A 237 5.94 -2.88 -9.29
N LEU A 238 6.79 -3.40 -8.38
CA LEU A 238 6.78 -4.80 -7.95
C LEU A 238 5.64 -5.11 -6.98
N ARG A 239 4.88 -4.10 -6.52
CA ARG A 239 3.70 -4.29 -5.66
C ARG A 239 3.97 -5.12 -4.38
N GLY A 240 5.18 -5.04 -3.85
CA GLY A 240 5.61 -5.79 -2.67
C GLY A 240 6.11 -7.21 -2.95
N GLU A 241 6.10 -7.67 -4.21
CA GLU A 241 6.75 -8.91 -4.59
C GLU A 241 8.27 -8.80 -4.40
N GLY A 242 8.86 -9.83 -3.80
CA GLY A 242 10.28 -9.84 -3.46
C GLY A 242 10.67 -8.95 -2.29
N PHE A 243 9.71 -8.46 -1.48
CA PHE A 243 9.98 -7.70 -0.25
C PHE A 243 9.45 -8.41 0.99
N GLU A 244 10.33 -8.66 1.95
CA GLU A 244 9.99 -9.23 3.26
C GLU A 244 10.42 -8.29 4.38
N SER A 245 9.46 -7.79 5.16
CA SER A 245 9.69 -6.89 6.28
C SER A 245 9.74 -7.67 7.59
N TYR A 246 10.70 -7.32 8.45
CA TYR A 246 10.93 -7.94 9.76
C TYR A 246 10.57 -6.98 10.92
N TYR A 247 9.71 -6.01 10.65
CA TYR A 247 9.24 -5.03 11.63
C TYR A 247 7.78 -4.66 11.36
N ASP A 248 7.13 -4.11 12.39
CA ASP A 248 5.83 -3.47 12.29
C ASP A 248 5.95 -1.93 12.32
N ASP A 249 4.97 -1.25 11.72
CA ASP A 249 4.87 0.21 11.83
C ASP A 249 4.67 0.62 13.30
N GLY A 250 5.46 1.58 13.75
CA GLY A 250 5.52 2.00 15.15
C GLY A 250 6.50 1.21 16.02
N GLN A 251 7.17 0.18 15.51
CA GLN A 251 8.19 -0.57 16.23
C GLN A 251 9.43 0.30 16.54
N ILE A 252 9.97 0.13 17.74
CA ILE A 252 11.30 0.65 18.11
C ILE A 252 12.34 -0.35 17.62
N VAL A 253 13.33 0.14 16.89
CA VAL A 253 14.39 -0.66 16.29
C VAL A 253 15.76 -0.19 16.78
N LYS A 254 16.71 -1.12 16.83
CA LYS A 254 18.10 -0.83 17.22
C LYS A 254 19.00 -0.81 16.00
N LYS A 255 20.03 0.04 16.02
CA LYS A 255 21.04 0.11 14.95
C LYS A 255 21.59 -1.29 14.66
N GLY A 256 21.59 -1.67 13.38
CA GLY A 256 22.09 -2.97 12.92
C GLY A 256 21.08 -4.12 13.03
N GLU A 257 19.85 -3.86 13.47
CA GLU A 257 18.74 -4.82 13.38
C GLU A 257 18.31 -5.01 11.92
N LEU A 258 18.04 -6.25 11.51
CA LEU A 258 17.52 -6.56 10.17
C LEU A 258 16.08 -6.05 10.06
N LEU A 259 15.82 -5.25 9.03
CA LEU A 259 14.51 -4.62 8.81
C LEU A 259 13.80 -5.16 7.59
N LEU A 260 14.52 -5.34 6.48
CA LEU A 260 13.90 -5.72 5.21
C LEU A 260 14.85 -6.62 4.44
N GLU A 261 14.33 -7.66 3.83
CA GLU A 261 14.98 -8.39 2.75
C GLU A 261 14.31 -8.07 1.43
N PHE A 262 15.12 -7.82 0.41
CA PHE A 262 14.63 -7.59 -0.94
C PHE A 262 15.33 -8.46 -1.97
N ASP A 263 14.55 -9.01 -2.90
CA ASP A 263 15.05 -9.80 -4.03
C ASP A 263 15.62 -8.87 -5.12
N ARG A 264 16.94 -8.73 -5.08
CA ARG A 264 17.73 -7.95 -6.05
C ARG A 264 17.58 -8.46 -7.47
N ASP A 265 17.62 -9.78 -7.63
CA ASP A 265 17.58 -10.41 -8.94
C ASP A 265 16.20 -10.20 -9.59
N LEU A 266 15.13 -10.28 -8.81
CA LEU A 266 13.78 -9.96 -9.27
C LEU A 266 13.68 -8.51 -9.75
N ALA A 267 14.21 -7.56 -8.98
CA ALA A 267 14.19 -6.15 -9.36
C ALA A 267 14.94 -5.91 -10.69
N LEU A 268 16.17 -6.44 -10.80
CA LEU A 268 17.00 -6.30 -12.00
C LEU A 268 16.38 -6.98 -13.23
N LYS A 269 15.79 -8.18 -13.07
CA LYS A 269 15.08 -8.90 -14.15
C LYS A 269 13.88 -8.13 -14.70
N ASN A 270 13.20 -7.35 -13.86
CA ASN A 270 12.08 -6.51 -14.27
C ASN A 270 12.53 -5.12 -14.81
N GLY A 271 13.85 -4.90 -14.95
CA GLY A 271 14.40 -3.66 -15.50
C GLY A 271 14.48 -2.50 -14.49
N TYR A 272 14.31 -2.79 -13.20
CA TYR A 272 14.48 -1.82 -12.12
C TYR A 272 15.93 -1.80 -11.62
N LYS A 273 16.26 -0.79 -10.81
CA LYS A 273 17.57 -0.73 -10.13
C LYS A 273 17.42 -1.17 -8.69
N ASP A 274 18.48 -1.73 -8.13
CA ASP A 274 18.56 -2.19 -6.74
C ASP A 274 19.26 -1.18 -5.81
N THR A 275 19.63 -0.01 -6.32
CA THR A 275 20.23 1.07 -5.53
C THR A 275 19.36 1.44 -4.33
N ILE A 276 19.94 1.46 -3.14
CA ILE A 276 19.27 1.86 -1.90
C ILE A 276 19.53 3.35 -1.68
N VAL A 277 18.48 4.14 -1.57
CA VAL A 277 18.55 5.60 -1.38
C VAL A 277 18.10 5.95 0.03
N ILE A 278 18.93 6.72 0.74
CA ILE A 278 18.68 7.19 2.09
C ILE A 278 18.58 8.71 2.03
N PHE A 279 17.40 9.27 2.31
CA PHE A 279 17.19 10.72 2.22
C PHE A 279 16.40 11.28 3.40
N TYR A 280 16.62 12.56 3.69
CA TYR A 280 15.93 13.27 4.78
C TYR A 280 14.61 13.84 4.29
N THR A 281 13.53 13.60 5.03
CA THR A 281 12.20 14.17 4.73
C THR A 281 12.06 15.62 5.21
N GLN A 282 13.00 16.09 6.02
CA GLN A 282 13.07 17.46 6.54
C GLN A 282 14.41 18.12 6.19
N PRO A 283 14.75 18.28 4.90
CA PRO A 283 16.06 18.76 4.45
C PRO A 283 16.36 20.20 4.90
N GLY A 284 15.34 21.00 5.23
CA GLY A 284 15.48 22.35 5.78
C GLY A 284 16.02 22.37 7.21
N ARG A 285 15.77 21.32 7.99
CA ARG A 285 16.30 21.17 9.36
C ARG A 285 17.78 20.76 9.37
N VAL A 286 18.29 20.19 8.28
CA VAL A 286 19.67 19.73 8.17
C VAL A 286 20.62 20.89 7.87
N GLU A 287 21.38 21.29 8.88
CA GLU A 287 22.34 22.41 8.81
C GLU A 287 23.69 21.99 8.20
N LYS A 288 24.22 20.85 8.64
CA LYS A 288 25.54 20.38 8.23
C LYS A 288 25.60 18.87 8.17
N MET A 289 26.30 18.36 7.16
CA MET A 289 26.62 16.94 7.00
C MET A 289 28.13 16.77 6.85
N SER A 290 28.69 15.71 7.42
CA SER A 290 30.05 15.32 7.10
C SER A 290 30.18 14.90 5.64
N LYS A 291 31.40 14.96 5.08
CA LYS A 291 31.65 14.56 3.69
C LYS A 291 31.37 13.06 3.52
N ILE A 292 30.61 12.71 2.49
CA ILE A 292 30.38 11.33 2.08
C ILE A 292 31.51 10.91 1.14
N SER A 293 32.16 9.80 1.42
CA SER A 293 33.23 9.24 0.60
C SER A 293 32.64 8.35 -0.51
N ALA A 294 32.21 8.96 -1.61
CA ALA A 294 31.71 8.22 -2.78
C ALA A 294 32.73 7.19 -3.27
N GLY A 295 32.23 6.04 -3.70
CA GLY A 295 33.02 4.91 -4.15
C GLY A 295 33.64 4.05 -3.06
N LYS A 296 33.56 4.47 -1.78
CA LYS A 296 34.02 3.65 -0.65
C LYS A 296 33.08 2.45 -0.48
N VAL A 297 33.67 1.26 -0.38
CA VAL A 297 32.95 0.05 0.04
C VAL A 297 32.74 0.11 1.55
N VAL A 298 31.50 -0.08 1.98
CA VAL A 298 31.08 -0.10 3.38
C VAL A 298 30.33 -1.37 3.68
N GLU A 299 30.43 -1.82 4.92
CA GLU A 299 29.57 -2.85 5.48
C GLU A 299 28.42 -2.19 6.26
N HIS A 300 27.31 -2.88 6.38
CA HIS A 300 26.19 -2.48 7.21
C HIS A 300 26.67 -2.17 8.64
N GLY A 301 26.07 -1.15 9.26
CA GLY A 301 26.48 -0.72 10.59
C GLY A 301 27.81 0.07 10.65
N GLN A 302 28.52 0.29 9.53
CA GLN A 302 29.62 1.26 9.47
C GLN A 302 29.09 2.69 9.41
N LYS A 303 29.75 3.63 10.11
CA LYS A 303 29.36 5.05 10.12
C LYS A 303 29.59 5.67 8.74
N VAL A 304 28.55 6.24 8.15
CA VAL A 304 28.60 6.87 6.82
C VAL A 304 28.67 8.39 6.94
N VAL A 305 27.76 8.98 7.71
CA VAL A 305 27.62 10.43 7.80
C VAL A 305 27.21 10.86 9.19
N GLU A 306 27.68 12.02 9.63
CA GLU A 306 27.20 12.70 10.82
C GLU A 306 26.41 13.94 10.40
N VAL A 307 25.19 14.06 10.94
CA VAL A 307 24.21 15.06 10.55
C VAL A 307 23.92 15.96 11.74
N LYS A 308 24.13 17.27 11.56
CA LYS A 308 23.67 18.31 12.50
C LYS A 308 22.38 18.92 11.99
N PHE A 309 21.35 18.94 12.83
CA PHE A 309 20.02 19.42 12.48
C PHE A 309 19.33 20.15 13.64
N LYS A 310 18.38 21.03 13.33
CA LYS A 310 17.54 21.76 14.30
C LYS A 310 16.16 21.16 14.33
#